data_AF-W5TMT1-F1
#
_entry.id   AF-W5TMT1-F1
#
_cell.length_a   1.000
_cell.length_b   1.000
_cell.length_c   1.000
_cell.angle_alpha   90.00
_cell.angle_beta   90.00
_cell.angle_gamma   90.00
#
_symmetry.space_group_name_H-M   'P 1'
#
loop_
_entity.id
_entity.type
_entity.pdbx_description
1 polymer ?
#
loop_
_entity_poly.entity_id
_entity_poly.type
_entity_poly.pdbx_seq_one_letter_code
_entity_poly.pdbx_strand_id
1 'polypeptide(L)'
;MDSAPPDAQRIANAVMREEARIVNCHNASFAGCVIDGPLFRVSRRSYPITQVTAEMEIGAPSSKGRATVTRIVAGGAIAGLPGMVLGGAAKKRTDTTRIYLTVRTPDGRVEVKDAPAKQERAARQFMAKLEMAAQRQWPLTSSIGTVLPLNDSSVRRDPQSNFQVAAVVAGVILLGAGLLAHWMLILFAVYVVAAAGLFVWLSKRHTEALEHYRRGAQ
;
A
#
# COMPACT_ATOMS: atom_id res chain seq x y z
N MET A 1 -41.70 -2.98 -41.77
CA MET A 1 -40.43 -2.30 -41.47
C MET A 1 -39.56 -3.33 -40.76
N ASP A 2 -38.83 -4.12 -41.54
CA ASP A 2 -37.95 -5.15 -40.98
C ASP A 2 -36.68 -4.48 -40.46
N SER A 3 -36.46 -4.54 -39.14
CA SER A 3 -35.19 -4.08 -38.57
C SER A 3 -34.10 -5.02 -39.02
N ALA A 4 -33.11 -4.48 -39.73
CA ALA A 4 -31.92 -5.21 -40.14
C ALA A 4 -31.34 -5.99 -38.94
N PRO A 5 -30.92 -7.26 -39.12
CA PRO A 5 -30.39 -8.06 -38.03
C PRO A 5 -29.23 -7.32 -37.38
N PRO A 6 -29.11 -7.38 -36.03
CA PRO A 6 -28.03 -6.72 -35.33
C PRO A 6 -26.70 -7.24 -35.88
N ASP A 7 -25.84 -6.30 -36.28
CA ASP A 7 -24.48 -6.54 -36.75
C ASP A 7 -23.78 -7.57 -35.84
N ALA A 8 -23.16 -8.59 -36.41
CA ALA A 8 -22.51 -9.68 -35.68
C ALA A 8 -21.51 -9.14 -34.64
N GLN A 9 -20.90 -7.98 -34.92
CA GLN A 9 -19.97 -7.31 -34.02
C GLN A 9 -20.66 -6.76 -32.75
N ARG A 10 -21.93 -6.34 -32.83
CA ARG A 10 -22.71 -5.91 -31.66
C ARG A 10 -23.06 -7.08 -30.76
N ILE A 11 -23.43 -8.23 -31.33
CA ILE A 11 -23.72 -9.45 -30.58
C ILE A 11 -22.46 -9.92 -29.85
N ALA A 12 -21.31 -9.98 -30.54
CA ALA A 12 -20.04 -10.36 -29.94
C ALA A 12 -19.64 -9.43 -28.77
N ASN A 13 -19.78 -8.11 -28.94
CA ASN A 13 -19.50 -7.15 -27.88
C ASN A 13 -20.47 -7.27 -26.68
N ALA A 14 -21.74 -7.59 -26.92
CA ALA A 14 -22.71 -7.80 -25.85
C ALA A 14 -22.39 -9.07 -25.05
N VAL A 15 -22.02 -10.16 -25.74
CA VAL A 15 -21.61 -11.42 -25.14
C VAL A 15 -20.34 -11.23 -24.30
N MET A 16 -19.31 -10.57 -24.83
CA MET A 16 -18.09 -10.25 -24.06
C MET A 16 -18.35 -9.39 -22.82
N ARG A 17 -19.30 -8.44 -22.87
CA ARG A 17 -19.66 -7.62 -21.70
C ARG A 17 -20.35 -8.44 -20.62
N GLU A 18 -21.23 -9.34 -21.01
CA GLU A 18 -21.95 -10.20 -20.09
C GLU A 18 -21.02 -11.23 -19.44
N GLU A 19 -20.08 -11.77 -20.19
CA GLU A 19 -18.98 -12.59 -19.67
C GLU A 19 -18.16 -11.86 -18.63
N ALA A 20 -17.67 -10.66 -18.97
CA ALA A 20 -16.90 -9.84 -18.06
C ALA A 20 -17.71 -9.55 -16.79
N ARG A 21 -19.02 -9.32 -16.89
CA ARG A 21 -19.91 -9.13 -15.73
C ARG A 21 -19.96 -10.36 -14.84
N ILE A 22 -20.09 -11.55 -15.43
CA ILE A 22 -20.15 -12.84 -14.71
C ILE A 22 -18.79 -13.21 -14.10
N VAL A 23 -17.68 -12.88 -14.75
CA VAL A 23 -16.33 -13.13 -14.20
C VAL A 23 -16.03 -12.14 -13.08
N ASN A 24 -16.31 -10.86 -13.29
CA ASN A 24 -16.03 -9.81 -12.31
C ASN A 24 -16.81 -9.96 -11.00
N CYS A 25 -17.94 -10.67 -10.97
CA CYS A 25 -18.65 -10.89 -9.70
C CYS A 25 -17.88 -11.81 -8.73
N HIS A 26 -17.01 -12.67 -9.26
CA HIS A 26 -16.16 -13.57 -8.48
C HIS A 26 -14.78 -12.99 -8.17
N ASN A 27 -14.36 -11.98 -8.93
CA ASN A 27 -13.08 -11.31 -8.70
C ASN A 27 -13.04 -10.71 -7.28
N ALA A 28 -11.92 -10.94 -6.61
CA ALA A 28 -11.63 -10.41 -5.30
C ALA A 28 -10.13 -10.47 -5.02
N SER A 29 -9.66 -9.64 -4.10
CA SER A 29 -8.29 -9.73 -3.62
C SER A 29 -8.21 -9.57 -2.11
N PHE A 30 -7.31 -10.33 -1.50
CA PHE A 30 -7.08 -10.30 -0.06
C PHE A 30 -5.67 -10.77 0.28
N ALA A 31 -4.93 -10.02 1.10
CA ALA A 31 -3.61 -10.38 1.60
C ALA A 31 -2.59 -10.88 0.53
N GLY A 32 -2.64 -10.31 -0.69
CA GLY A 32 -1.78 -10.69 -1.81
C GLY A 32 -2.22 -11.94 -2.58
N CYS A 33 -3.37 -12.52 -2.22
CA CYS A 33 -4.10 -13.49 -3.03
C CYS A 33 -5.12 -12.75 -3.90
N VAL A 34 -5.29 -13.20 -5.14
CA VAL A 34 -6.21 -12.60 -6.11
C VAL A 34 -7.00 -13.71 -6.79
N ILE A 35 -8.32 -13.59 -6.78
CA ILE A 35 -9.24 -14.39 -7.58
C ILE A 35 -9.47 -13.63 -8.88
N ASP A 36 -9.13 -14.29 -9.98
CA ASP A 36 -9.09 -13.73 -11.32
C ASP A 36 -9.83 -14.70 -12.27
N GLY A 37 -11.16 -14.67 -12.20
CA GLY A 37 -12.03 -15.63 -12.88
C GLY A 37 -11.70 -17.10 -12.54
N PRO A 38 -11.25 -17.91 -13.52
CA PRO A 38 -10.87 -19.31 -13.30
C PRO A 38 -9.49 -19.45 -12.64
N LEU A 39 -8.72 -18.37 -12.54
CA LEU A 39 -7.35 -18.40 -12.03
C LEU A 39 -7.32 -17.85 -10.60
N PHE A 40 -6.57 -18.52 -9.76
CA PHE A 40 -6.19 -18.06 -8.45
C PHE A 40 -4.72 -17.68 -8.47
N ARG A 41 -4.42 -16.41 -8.17
CA ARG A 41 -3.05 -15.89 -8.14
C ARG A 41 -2.61 -15.70 -6.70
N VAL A 42 -1.46 -16.24 -6.39
CA VAL A 42 -0.80 -16.01 -5.11
C VAL A 42 0.67 -15.76 -5.36
N SER A 43 1.18 -14.68 -4.76
CA SER A 43 2.55 -14.22 -4.96
C SER A 43 2.83 -13.88 -6.44
N ARG A 44 3.61 -14.70 -7.16
CA ARG A 44 3.92 -14.49 -8.60
C ARG A 44 3.49 -15.66 -9.48
N ARG A 45 2.59 -16.51 -8.98
CA ARG A 45 2.12 -17.71 -9.66
C ARG A 45 0.62 -17.68 -9.81
N SER A 46 0.14 -18.36 -10.83
CA SER A 46 -1.28 -18.51 -11.14
C SER A 46 -1.61 -20.00 -11.17
N TYR A 47 -2.69 -20.39 -10.51
CA TYR A 47 -3.17 -21.76 -10.43
C TYR A 47 -4.65 -21.81 -10.85
N PRO A 48 -5.15 -22.94 -11.39
CA PRO A 48 -6.59 -23.10 -11.58
C PRO A 48 -7.31 -23.05 -10.23
N ILE A 49 -8.36 -22.25 -10.11
CA ILE A 49 -9.08 -22.04 -8.84
C ILE A 49 -9.69 -23.32 -8.28
N THR A 50 -10.06 -24.26 -9.16
CA THR A 50 -10.61 -25.58 -8.82
C THR A 50 -9.61 -26.51 -8.14
N GLN A 51 -8.31 -26.20 -8.22
CA GLN A 51 -7.24 -27.00 -7.64
C GLN A 51 -6.63 -26.36 -6.38
N VAL A 52 -7.14 -25.19 -5.97
CA VAL A 52 -6.65 -24.47 -4.80
C VAL A 52 -7.61 -24.71 -3.65
N THR A 53 -7.06 -25.10 -2.49
CA THR A 53 -7.81 -25.13 -1.24
C THR A 53 -7.30 -24.03 -0.33
N ALA A 54 -8.21 -23.32 0.33
CA ALA A 54 -7.85 -22.31 1.30
C ALA A 54 -8.62 -22.50 2.59
N GLU A 55 -7.94 -22.23 3.70
CA GLU A 55 -8.46 -22.32 5.05
C GLU A 55 -8.18 -21.00 5.75
N MET A 56 -9.19 -20.44 6.41
CA MET A 56 -9.05 -19.20 7.17
C MET A 56 -9.13 -19.53 8.66
N GLU A 57 -8.08 -19.21 9.37
CA GLU A 57 -8.00 -19.32 10.82
C GLU A 57 -7.96 -17.94 11.44
N ILE A 58 -8.87 -17.68 12.37
CA ILE A 58 -8.83 -16.46 13.19
C ILE A 58 -8.01 -16.81 14.43
N GLY A 59 -6.78 -16.32 14.50
CA GLY A 59 -5.90 -16.59 15.62
C GLY A 59 -6.47 -16.02 16.92
N ALA A 60 -6.46 -16.81 18.00
CA ALA A 60 -6.68 -16.32 19.34
C ALA A 60 -5.70 -15.17 19.65
N PRO A 61 -6.09 -14.16 20.47
CA PRO A 61 -5.21 -13.04 20.80
C PRO A 61 -3.88 -13.60 21.29
N SER A 62 -2.79 -13.25 20.60
CA SER A 62 -1.47 -13.75 20.95
C SER A 62 -1.17 -13.36 22.40
N SER A 63 -1.34 -14.30 23.32
CA SER A 63 -1.00 -14.19 24.74
C SER A 63 0.52 -14.16 24.97
N LYS A 64 1.30 -13.69 23.98
CA LYS A 64 2.72 -13.34 24.12
C LYS A 64 2.87 -11.92 24.68
N GLY A 65 2.08 -11.57 25.71
CA GLY A 65 2.22 -10.35 26.49
C GLY A 65 3.52 -10.27 27.31
N ARG A 66 4.37 -11.31 27.29
CA ARG A 66 5.60 -11.40 28.08
C ARG A 66 6.88 -10.96 27.38
N ALA A 67 6.88 -10.78 26.06
CA ALA A 67 8.09 -10.36 25.32
C ALA A 67 8.27 -8.82 25.25
N THR A 68 7.23 -8.04 25.54
CA THR A 68 7.23 -6.59 25.28
C THR A 68 7.50 -5.74 26.53
N VAL A 69 7.34 -6.30 27.74
CA VAL A 69 7.65 -5.58 28.99
C VAL A 69 9.15 -5.28 29.08
N THR A 70 10.01 -6.23 28.70
CA THR A 70 11.47 -6.07 28.74
C THR A 70 11.98 -4.99 27.76
N ARG A 71 11.32 -4.77 26.62
CA ARG A 71 11.67 -3.70 25.66
C ARG A 71 11.23 -2.31 26.11
N ILE A 72 10.12 -2.20 26.82
CA ILE A 72 9.65 -0.93 27.36
C ILE A 72 10.54 -0.50 28.53
N VAL A 73 10.94 -1.46 29.38
CA VAL A 73 11.91 -1.21 30.46
C VAL A 73 13.31 -0.91 29.90
N ALA A 74 13.79 -1.64 28.88
CA ALA A 74 15.07 -1.37 28.24
C ALA A 74 15.09 -0.05 27.46
N GLY A 75 14.00 0.33 26.79
CA GLY A 75 13.86 1.62 26.11
C GLY A 75 13.76 2.80 27.07
N GLY A 76 13.09 2.61 28.22
CA GLY A 76 13.02 3.61 29.30
C GLY A 76 14.36 3.81 30.01
N ALA A 77 15.18 2.77 30.14
CA ALA A 77 16.52 2.85 30.71
C ALA A 77 17.52 3.61 29.83
N ILE A 78 17.33 3.62 28.50
CA ILE A 78 18.25 4.26 27.54
C ILE A 78 17.85 5.71 27.21
N ALA A 79 16.56 6.04 27.15
CA ALA A 79 16.08 7.32 26.59
C ALA A 79 15.32 8.24 27.59
N GLY A 80 15.17 7.85 28.85
CA GLY A 80 14.46 8.63 29.87
C GLY A 80 12.96 8.86 29.57
N LEU A 81 12.34 9.76 30.35
CA LEU A 81 10.89 10.09 30.29
C LEU A 81 10.33 10.36 28.87
N PRO A 82 11.04 11.00 27.93
CA PRO A 82 10.53 11.19 26.56
C PRO A 82 10.39 9.88 25.76
N GLY A 83 11.26 8.90 26.00
CA GLY A 83 11.23 7.58 25.34
C GLY A 83 10.02 6.74 25.76
N MET A 84 9.51 6.93 26.98
CA MET A 84 8.30 6.26 27.46
C MET A 84 7.03 6.77 26.79
N VAL A 85 6.96 8.03 26.38
CA VAL A 85 5.76 8.59 25.73
C VAL A 85 5.66 8.12 24.27
N LEU A 86 6.78 8.05 23.55
CA LEU A 86 6.85 7.45 22.21
C LEU A 86 6.62 5.93 22.24
N GLY A 87 7.18 5.23 23.23
CA GLY A 87 6.91 3.80 23.44
C GLY A 87 5.47 3.51 23.91
N GLY A 88 4.85 4.45 24.64
CA GLY A 88 3.48 4.35 25.14
C GLY A 88 2.41 4.68 24.09
N ALA A 89 2.68 5.62 23.18
CA ALA A 89 1.77 5.95 22.09
C ALA A 89 1.68 4.84 21.02
N ALA A 90 2.74 4.04 20.85
CA ALA A 90 2.71 2.83 20.02
C ALA A 90 1.80 1.72 20.58
N LYS A 91 1.35 1.81 21.84
CA LYS A 91 0.62 0.76 22.55
C LYS A 91 -0.91 0.79 22.38
N LYS A 92 -1.53 1.83 21.80
CA LYS A 92 -3.00 1.96 21.88
C LYS A 92 -3.82 1.40 20.70
N ARG A 93 -3.23 0.69 19.73
CA ARG A 93 -3.99 0.08 18.60
C ARG A 93 -3.43 -1.25 18.07
N THR A 94 -2.79 -2.05 18.90
CA THR A 94 -2.39 -3.39 18.48
C THR A 94 -3.54 -4.35 18.78
N ASP A 95 -4.50 -4.43 17.86
CA ASP A 95 -5.36 -5.62 17.75
C ASP A 95 -4.41 -6.81 17.56
N THR A 96 -4.13 -7.52 18.64
CA THR A 96 -3.24 -8.69 18.66
C THR A 96 -3.86 -9.91 17.99
N THR A 97 -5.13 -9.82 17.60
CA THR A 97 -5.81 -10.81 16.78
C THR A 97 -5.39 -10.61 15.32
N ARG A 98 -4.78 -11.66 14.76
CA ARG A 98 -4.46 -11.77 13.34
C ARG A 98 -5.31 -12.86 12.72
N ILE A 99 -5.60 -12.69 11.45
CA ILE A 99 -6.25 -13.68 10.61
C ILE A 99 -5.17 -14.30 9.77
N TYR A 100 -5.14 -15.62 9.73
CA TYR A 100 -4.23 -16.39 8.90
C TYR A 100 -5.04 -17.07 7.80
N LEU A 101 -4.68 -16.78 6.55
CA LEU A 101 -5.20 -17.45 5.38
C LEU A 101 -4.14 -18.44 4.90
N THR A 102 -4.42 -19.72 5.06
CA THR A 102 -3.56 -20.81 4.61
C THR A 102 -4.07 -21.28 3.25
N VAL A 103 -3.25 -21.15 2.21
CA VAL A 103 -3.58 -21.56 0.85
C VAL A 103 -2.71 -22.76 0.47
N ARG A 104 -3.32 -23.87 0.08
CA ARG A 104 -2.63 -25.03 -0.46
C ARG A 104 -2.80 -25.05 -1.98
N THR A 105 -1.66 -25.09 -2.65
CA THR A 105 -1.56 -25.09 -4.12
C THR A 105 -1.42 -26.53 -4.64
N PRO A 106 -1.77 -26.79 -5.91
CA PRO A 106 -1.64 -28.13 -6.50
C PRO A 106 -0.21 -28.66 -6.51
N ASP A 107 0.80 -27.77 -6.49
CA ASP A 107 2.21 -28.12 -6.39
C ASP A 107 2.61 -28.66 -4.99
N GLY A 108 1.66 -28.81 -4.07
CA GLY A 108 1.89 -29.22 -2.68
C GLY A 108 2.45 -28.10 -1.78
N ARG A 109 2.58 -26.87 -2.28
CA ARG A 109 3.05 -25.73 -1.48
C ARG A 109 1.92 -25.15 -0.64
N VAL A 110 2.28 -24.75 0.58
CA VAL A 110 1.39 -24.08 1.52
C VAL A 110 1.87 -22.64 1.71
N GLU A 111 1.06 -21.67 1.32
CA GLU A 111 1.32 -20.25 1.56
C GLU A 111 0.41 -19.74 2.67
N VAL A 112 1.00 -19.19 3.73
CA VAL A 112 0.26 -18.55 4.83
C VAL A 112 0.36 -17.04 4.65
N LYS A 113 -0.79 -16.37 4.55
CA LYS A 113 -0.89 -14.91 4.53
C LYS A 113 -1.54 -14.43 5.80
N ASP A 114 -0.97 -13.42 6.44
CA ASP A 114 -1.55 -12.82 7.63
C ASP A 114 -2.20 -11.46 7.32
N ALA A 115 -3.29 -11.17 8.01
CA ALA A 115 -3.99 -9.90 7.92
C ALA A 115 -4.47 -9.43 9.31
N PRO A 116 -4.65 -8.11 9.51
CA PRO A 116 -5.21 -7.58 10.75
C PRO A 116 -6.66 -8.05 10.97
N ALA A 117 -7.05 -8.33 12.22
CA ALA A 117 -8.43 -8.73 12.55
C ALA A 117 -9.50 -7.72 12.10
N LYS A 118 -9.17 -6.43 11.98
CA LYS A 118 -10.09 -5.42 11.43
C LYS A 118 -10.59 -5.76 10.01
N GLN A 119 -9.86 -6.59 9.28
CA GLN A 119 -10.21 -7.04 7.93
C GLN A 119 -10.95 -8.37 7.92
N GLU A 120 -11.45 -8.88 9.05
CA GLU A 120 -12.17 -10.16 9.14
C GLU A 120 -13.35 -10.24 8.18
N ARG A 121 -14.16 -9.19 8.10
CA ARG A 121 -15.28 -9.15 7.16
C ARG A 121 -14.82 -9.31 5.72
N ALA A 122 -13.72 -8.66 5.34
CA ALA A 122 -13.14 -8.76 4.00
C ALA A 122 -12.57 -10.17 3.74
N ALA A 123 -11.92 -10.77 4.73
CA ALA A 123 -11.41 -12.13 4.67
C ALA A 123 -12.53 -13.16 4.46
N ARG A 124 -13.62 -13.06 5.23
CA ARG A 124 -14.81 -13.91 5.08
C ARG A 124 -15.46 -13.75 3.70
N GLN A 125 -15.60 -12.52 3.22
CA GLN A 125 -16.13 -12.25 1.88
C GLN A 125 -15.24 -12.83 0.78
N PHE A 126 -13.91 -12.74 0.94
CA PHE A 126 -12.95 -13.35 0.03
C PHE A 126 -13.07 -14.88 0.02
N MET A 127 -13.15 -15.52 1.19
CA MET A 127 -13.35 -16.97 1.29
C MET A 127 -14.66 -17.44 0.65
N ALA A 128 -15.76 -16.71 0.89
CA ALA A 128 -17.04 -17.02 0.26
C ALA A 128 -16.95 -16.93 -1.28
N LYS A 129 -16.30 -15.89 -1.82
CA LYS A 129 -16.09 -15.76 -3.26
C LYS A 129 -15.18 -16.85 -3.83
N LEU A 130 -14.13 -17.22 -3.09
CA LEU A 130 -13.22 -18.31 -3.48
C LEU A 130 -13.99 -19.63 -3.60
N GLU A 131 -14.81 -19.96 -2.60
CA GLU A 131 -15.63 -21.17 -2.60
C GLU A 131 -16.66 -21.17 -3.74
N MET A 132 -17.36 -20.06 -3.95
CA MET A 132 -18.29 -19.90 -5.08
C MET A 132 -17.60 -20.07 -6.44
N ALA A 133 -16.38 -19.55 -6.57
CA ALA A 133 -15.60 -19.65 -7.81
C ALA A 133 -15.00 -21.05 -8.01
N ALA A 134 -14.61 -21.74 -6.93
CA ALA A 134 -14.05 -23.09 -6.96
C ALA A 134 -15.09 -24.17 -7.28
N GLN A 135 -16.33 -24.02 -6.80
CA GLN A 135 -17.44 -24.93 -7.09
C GLN A 135 -17.99 -24.76 -8.52
N ARG A 136 -17.63 -23.67 -9.20
CA ARG A 136 -18.13 -23.39 -10.54
C ARG A 136 -17.38 -24.23 -11.58
N GLN A 137 -18.14 -24.81 -12.50
CA GLN A 137 -17.56 -25.50 -13.65
C GLN A 137 -17.06 -24.45 -14.66
N TRP A 138 -15.74 -24.45 -14.86
CA TRP A 138 -15.05 -23.65 -15.88
C TRP A 138 -14.66 -24.57 -17.05
N PRO A 139 -14.67 -24.10 -18.31
CA PRO A 139 -14.97 -22.75 -18.78
C PRO A 139 -16.47 -22.43 -18.71
N LEU A 140 -16.81 -21.14 -18.62
CA LEU A 140 -18.21 -20.72 -18.70
C LEU A 140 -18.73 -21.09 -20.08
N THR A 141 -19.75 -21.95 -20.13
CA THR A 141 -20.57 -22.12 -21.34
C THR A 141 -21.67 -21.07 -21.30
N SER A 142 -21.75 -20.22 -22.33
CA SER A 142 -22.88 -19.32 -22.48
C SER A 142 -24.19 -20.11 -22.63
N SER A 143 -25.35 -19.47 -22.47
CA SER A 143 -26.65 -20.08 -22.78
C SER A 143 -26.79 -20.54 -24.24
N ILE A 144 -25.87 -20.10 -25.10
CA ILE A 144 -25.80 -20.41 -26.54
C ILE A 144 -24.82 -21.57 -26.80
N GLY A 145 -24.24 -22.18 -25.75
CA GLY A 145 -23.32 -23.31 -25.87
C GLY A 145 -21.90 -22.94 -26.33
N THR A 146 -21.58 -21.65 -26.41
CA THR A 146 -20.22 -21.21 -26.74
C THR A 146 -19.32 -21.31 -25.51
N VAL A 147 -18.17 -21.96 -25.67
CA VAL A 147 -17.10 -22.00 -24.66
C VAL A 147 -16.42 -20.64 -24.66
N LEU A 148 -16.53 -19.93 -23.54
CA LEU A 148 -16.03 -18.57 -23.43
C LEU A 148 -14.51 -18.61 -23.27
N PRO A 149 -13.74 -17.96 -24.17
CA PRO A 149 -12.30 -17.99 -24.09
C PRO A 149 -11.85 -17.28 -22.80
N LEU A 150 -11.12 -18.01 -21.96
CA LEU A 150 -10.45 -17.50 -20.77
C LEU A 150 -9.25 -16.65 -21.20
N ASN A 151 -9.49 -15.56 -21.93
CA ASN A 151 -8.42 -14.67 -22.34
C ASN A 151 -8.06 -13.80 -21.14
N ASP A 152 -6.80 -13.83 -20.70
CA ASP A 152 -6.28 -13.06 -19.55
C ASP A 152 -6.61 -11.55 -19.61
N SER A 153 -6.96 -11.03 -20.80
CA SER A 153 -7.29 -9.63 -21.04
C SER A 153 -8.74 -9.22 -20.74
N SER A 154 -9.68 -10.17 -20.59
CA SER A 154 -11.10 -9.86 -20.35
C SER A 154 -11.38 -9.49 -18.89
N VAL A 155 -10.42 -9.77 -18.01
CA VAL A 155 -10.50 -9.45 -16.59
C VAL A 155 -10.15 -7.98 -16.44
N ARG A 156 -11.16 -7.18 -16.10
CA ARG A 156 -10.92 -5.84 -15.57
C ARG A 156 -10.04 -6.01 -14.35
N ARG A 157 -8.76 -5.60 -14.45
CA ARG A 157 -7.94 -5.37 -13.27
C ARG A 157 -8.75 -4.41 -12.41
N ASP A 158 -9.31 -4.91 -11.31
CA ASP A 158 -9.79 -4.02 -10.27
C ASP A 158 -8.65 -3.02 -10.00
N PRO A 159 -8.94 -1.71 -9.87
CA PRO A 159 -7.92 -0.71 -9.54
C PRO A 159 -7.41 -1.01 -8.13
N GLN A 160 -6.55 -2.03 -8.02
CA GLN A 160 -6.13 -2.63 -6.79
C GLN A 160 -5.17 -1.65 -6.13
N SER A 161 -5.74 -0.89 -5.19
CA SER A 161 -5.06 -0.01 -4.25
C SER A 161 -4.20 1.10 -4.86
N ASN A 162 -4.83 2.01 -5.62
CA ASN A 162 -4.31 3.37 -5.77
C ASN A 162 -3.89 3.98 -4.41
N PHE A 163 -4.51 3.54 -3.31
CA PHE A 163 -4.16 3.97 -1.96
C PHE A 163 -2.71 3.63 -1.56
N GLN A 164 -2.17 2.46 -1.91
CA GLN A 164 -0.78 2.12 -1.54
C GLN A 164 0.22 2.93 -2.38
N VAL A 165 -0.03 3.03 -3.69
CA VAL A 165 0.80 3.85 -4.58
C VAL A 165 0.73 5.32 -4.17
N ALA A 166 -0.47 5.84 -3.90
CA ALA A 166 -0.66 7.21 -3.43
C ALA A 166 0.00 7.47 -2.08
N ALA A 167 -0.06 6.52 -1.13
CA ALA A 167 0.62 6.65 0.16
C ALA A 167 2.15 6.67 0.01
N VAL A 168 2.71 5.83 -0.87
CA VAL A 168 4.15 5.83 -1.17
C VAL A 168 4.55 7.16 -1.82
N VAL A 169 3.80 7.61 -2.84
CA VAL A 169 4.06 8.89 -3.51
C VAL A 169 3.96 10.07 -2.55
N ALA A 170 2.93 10.11 -1.70
CA ALA A 170 2.77 11.13 -0.67
C ALA A 170 3.94 11.13 0.33
N GLY A 171 4.39 9.94 0.74
CA GLY A 171 5.56 9.79 1.62
C GLY A 171 6.85 10.37 1.00
N VAL A 172 7.09 10.08 -0.29
CA VAL A 172 8.26 10.62 -1.02
C VAL A 172 8.18 12.14 -1.13
N ILE A 173 7.00 12.69 -1.42
CA ILE A 173 6.79 14.15 -1.51
C ILE A 173 7.06 14.83 -0.15
N LEU A 174 6.55 14.28 0.95
CA LEU A 174 6.75 14.83 2.29
C LEU A 174 8.23 14.81 2.72
N LEU A 175 8.95 13.72 2.43
CA LEU A 175 10.38 13.63 2.69
C LEU A 175 11.18 14.66 1.86
N GLY A 176 10.84 14.81 0.57
CA GLY A 176 11.46 15.81 -0.30
C GLY A 176 11.24 17.23 0.19
N ALA A 177 10.00 17.57 0.59
CA ALA A 177 9.66 18.89 1.14
C ALA A 177 10.41 19.17 2.46
N GLY A 178 10.49 18.18 3.35
CA GLY A 178 11.24 18.30 4.60
C GLY A 178 12.73 18.54 4.38
N LEU A 179 13.34 17.84 3.42
CA LEU A 179 14.76 18.00 3.08
C LEU A 179 15.04 19.38 2.48
N LEU A 180 14.16 19.87 1.59
CA LEU A 180 14.25 21.21 1.01
C LEU A 180 14.15 22.30 2.09
N ALA A 181 13.19 22.18 3.02
CA ALA A 181 13.03 23.12 4.12
C ALA A 181 14.28 23.15 5.03
N HIS A 182 14.88 22.00 5.30
CA HIS A 182 16.12 21.90 6.06
C HIS A 182 17.29 22.62 5.39
N TRP A 183 17.49 22.41 4.08
CA TRP A 183 18.53 23.11 3.32
C TRP A 183 18.31 24.62 3.26
N MET A 184 17.06 25.07 3.09
CA MET A 184 16.72 26.50 3.12
C MET A 184 17.09 27.15 4.45
N LEU A 185 16.85 26.49 5.59
CA LEU A 185 17.23 27.00 6.91
C LEU A 185 18.76 27.11 7.07
N ILE A 186 19.52 26.13 6.57
CA ILE A 186 20.99 26.19 6.59
C ILE A 186 21.51 27.35 5.74
N LEU A 187 21.02 27.49 4.51
CA LEU A 187 21.43 28.58 3.62
C LEU A 187 21.06 29.95 4.20
N PHE A 188 19.90 30.06 4.82
CA PHE A 188 19.48 31.28 5.51
C PHE A 188 20.41 31.63 6.69
N ALA A 189 20.78 30.65 7.51
CA ALA A 189 21.73 30.85 8.60
C ALA A 189 23.11 31.31 8.09
N VAL A 190 23.62 30.67 7.03
CA VAL A 190 24.88 31.07 6.37
C VAL A 190 24.80 32.50 5.84
N TYR A 191 23.68 32.86 5.20
CA TYR A 191 23.45 34.21 4.71
C TYR A 191 23.48 35.26 5.83
N VAL A 192 22.81 35.00 6.95
CA VAL A 192 22.79 35.92 8.11
C VAL A 192 24.20 36.13 8.67
N VAL A 193 24.97 35.06 8.82
CA VAL A 193 26.37 35.14 9.30
C VAL A 193 27.24 35.93 8.32
N ALA A 194 27.11 35.68 7.02
CA ALA A 194 27.86 36.40 5.99
C ALA A 194 27.50 37.90 5.96
N ALA A 195 26.22 38.23 6.06
CA ALA A 195 25.75 39.62 6.11
C ALA A 195 26.26 40.36 7.36
N ALA A 196 26.24 39.71 8.53
CA ALA A 196 26.80 40.26 9.76
C ALA A 196 28.32 40.48 9.65
N GLY A 197 29.06 39.52 9.07
CA GLY A 197 30.50 39.65 8.81
C GLY A 197 30.82 40.81 7.87
N LEU A 198 30.06 40.96 6.78
CA LEU A 198 30.21 42.06 5.84
C LEU A 198 29.93 43.42 6.50
N PHE A 199 28.88 43.50 7.33
CA PHE A 199 28.54 44.72 8.06
C PHE A 199 29.67 45.14 9.02
N VAL A 200 30.24 44.20 9.78
CA VAL A 200 31.38 44.46 10.67
C VAL A 200 32.63 44.88 9.89
N TRP A 201 32.87 44.29 8.72
CA TRP A 201 33.99 44.67 7.86
C TRP A 201 33.83 46.07 7.28
N LEU A 202 32.63 46.40 6.79
CA LEU A 202 32.31 47.73 6.25
C LEU A 202 32.41 48.81 7.33
N SER A 203 31.94 48.53 8.55
CA SER A 203 32.01 49.50 9.65
C SER A 203 33.46 49.81 10.04
N LYS A 204 34.34 48.79 10.10
CA LYS A 204 35.78 48.98 10.33
C LYS A 204 36.44 49.85 9.26
N ARG A 205 36.17 49.57 7.97
CA ARG A 205 36.72 50.38 6.87
C ARG A 205 36.24 51.83 6.93
N HIS A 206 34.97 52.05 7.29
CA HIS A 206 34.44 53.40 7.42
C HIS A 206 35.10 54.17 8.57
N THR A 207 35.36 53.51 9.71
CA THR A 207 36.08 54.15 10.83
C THR A 207 37.53 54.48 10.47
N GLU A 208 38.24 53.58 9.79
CA GLU A 208 39.61 53.83 9.33
C GLU A 208 39.66 55.01 8.35
N ALA A 209 38.72 55.08 7.39
CA ALA A 209 38.63 56.18 6.43
C ALA A 209 38.38 57.53 7.11
N LEU A 210 37.51 57.58 8.13
CA LEU A 210 37.25 58.80 8.89
C LEU A 210 38.48 59.27 9.68
N GLU A 211 39.25 58.34 10.26
CA GLU A 211 40.49 58.67 10.97
C GLU A 211 41.58 59.21 10.03
N HIS A 212 41.68 58.68 8.82
CA HIS A 212 42.58 59.22 7.79
C HIS A 212 42.18 60.65 7.40
N TYR A 213 40.88 60.91 7.20
CA TYR A 213 40.39 62.24 6.89
C TYR A 213 40.66 63.24 8.02
N ARG A 214 40.44 62.83 9.28
CA ARG A 214 40.70 63.67 10.46
C ARG A 214 42.18 64.03 10.62
N ARG A 215 43.10 63.10 10.30
CA ARG A 215 44.55 63.34 10.38
C ARG A 215 45.09 64.27 9.28
N GLY A 216 44.48 64.27 8.09
CA GLY A 216 44.89 65.15 6.99
C GLY A 216 44.42 66.60 7.10
N ALA A 217 43.55 66.91 8.08
CA ALA A 217 43.01 68.24 8.31
C ALA A 217 43.76 69.06 9.38
N GLN A 218 44.80 68.49 9.99
CA GLN A 218 45.69 69.14 10.97
C GLN A 218 47.01 69.52 10.30
#